data_AF-A0A7X2MTH5-F1
#
_entry.id   AF-A0A7X2MTH5-F1
#
_cell.length_a   1.000
_cell.length_b   1.000
_cell.length_c   1.000
_cell.angle_alpha   90.00
_cell.angle_beta   90.00
_cell.angle_gamma   90.00
#
_symmetry.space_group_name_H-M   'P 1'
#
loop_
_entity.id
_entity.type
_entity.pdbx_description
1 polymer ?
#
loop_
_entity_poly.entity_id
_entity_poly.type
_entity_poly.pdbx_seq_one_letter_code
_entity_poly.pdbx_strand_id
1 'polypeptide(L)'
;MVSALYVVMGALLVMKFTLDVVRYRRFYRVAYGDGGYHDLKMAIRIHGNAIETIPLALFLLVMMEMNGADIWMVHLTGLLFFISR
;
A
#
# COMPACT_ATOMS: atom_id res chain seq x y z
N MET A 1 -0.10 6.21 19.85
CA MET A 1 0.16 6.73 18.51
C MET A 1 -0.96 6.29 17.60
N VAL A 2 -1.76 7.24 17.11
CA VAL A 2 -2.87 6.98 16.19
C VAL A 2 -2.35 6.56 14.81
N SER A 3 -1.20 7.09 14.39
CA SER A 3 -0.54 6.72 13.13
C SER A 3 -0.28 5.22 13.00
N ALA A 4 -0.05 4.51 14.13
CA ALA A 4 0.19 3.07 14.13
C ALA A 4 -0.96 2.26 13.50
N LEU A 5 -2.21 2.68 13.68
CA LEU A 5 -3.36 2.03 13.06
C LEU A 5 -3.31 2.11 11.54
N TYR A 6 -3.02 3.31 11.01
CA TYR A 6 -2.86 3.53 9.57
C TYR A 6 -1.66 2.77 9.01
N VAL A 7 -0.57 2.67 9.77
CA VAL A 7 0.63 1.92 9.37
C VAL A 7 0.31 0.44 9.21
N VAL A 8 -0.36 -0.16 10.20
CA VAL A 8 -0.78 -1.57 10.14
C VAL A 8 -1.75 -1.80 8.98
N MET A 9 -2.74 -0.92 8.80
CA MET A 9 -3.68 -1.01 7.67
C MET A 9 -2.97 -0.95 6.32
N GLY A 10 -2.02 -0.02 6.14
CA GLY A 10 -1.29 0.10 4.88
C GLY A 10 -0.37 -1.09 4.63
N ALA A 11 0.26 -1.64 5.66
CA ALA A 11 1.04 -2.87 5.54
C ALA A 11 0.18 -4.07 5.12
N LEU A 12 -1.02 -4.21 5.69
CA LEU A 12 -1.97 -5.26 5.29
C LEU A 12 -2.44 -5.08 3.83
N LEU A 13 -2.66 -3.85 3.38
CA LEU A 13 -3.04 -3.56 2.00
C LEU A 13 -1.92 -3.92 1.02
N VAL A 14 -0.67 -3.55 1.33
CA VAL A 14 0.50 -3.94 0.52
C VAL A 14 0.64 -5.46 0.50
N MET A 15 0.49 -6.14 1.64
CA MET A 15 0.54 -7.60 1.72
C MET A 15 -0.55 -8.26 0.86
N LYS A 16 -1.77 -7.73 0.85
CA LYS A 16 -2.85 -8.19 -0.02
C LYS A 16 -2.45 -8.12 -1.49
N PHE A 17 -1.88 -7.00 -1.94
CA PHE A 17 -1.41 -6.88 -3.33
C PHE A 17 -0.25 -7.81 -3.66
N THR A 18 0.65 -8.08 -2.70
CA THR A 18 1.70 -9.10 -2.87
C THR A 18 1.08 -10.48 -3.13
N LEU A 19 0.07 -10.85 -2.33
CA LEU A 19 -0.63 -12.13 -2.47
C LEU A 19 -1.34 -12.24 -3.82
N ASP A 20 -1.94 -11.16 -4.32
CA ASP A 20 -2.55 -11.13 -5.65
C ASP A 20 -1.52 -11.42 -6.74
N VAL A 21 -0.35 -10.76 -6.71
CA VAL A 21 0.74 -11.02 -7.67
C VAL A 21 1.19 -12.49 -7.60
N VAL A 22 1.40 -13.02 -6.39
CA VAL A 22 1.81 -14.42 -6.20
C VAL A 22 0.74 -15.37 -6.73
N ARG A 23 -0.54 -15.09 -6.49
CA ARG A 23 -1.66 -15.89 -6.98
C ARG A 23 -1.68 -15.91 -8.51
N TYR A 24 -1.56 -14.77 -9.17
CA TYR A 24 -1.54 -14.70 -10.64
C TYR A 24 -0.29 -15.37 -11.24
N ARG A 25 0.88 -15.23 -10.61
CA ARG A 25 2.10 -15.95 -11.04
C ARG A 25 1.92 -17.46 -11.02
N ARG A 26 1.31 -17.99 -9.95
CA ARG A 26 1.02 -19.43 -9.83
C ARG A 26 -0.02 -19.87 -10.85
N PHE A 27 -1.07 -19.09 -11.04
CA PHE A 27 -2.14 -19.38 -11.99
C PHE A 27 -1.63 -19.45 -13.43
N TYR A 28 -0.90 -18.43 -13.87
CA TYR A 28 -0.33 -18.35 -15.23
C TYR A 28 0.99 -19.12 -15.41
N ARG A 29 1.54 -19.70 -14.33
CA ARG A 29 2.83 -20.41 -14.31
C ARG A 29 4.00 -19.57 -14.84
N VAL A 30 4.04 -18.29 -14.48
CA VAL A 30 5.06 -17.33 -14.92
C VAL A 30 6.02 -17.05 -13.76
N ALA A 31 7.28 -17.48 -13.90
CA ALA A 31 8.32 -17.27 -12.89
C ALA A 31 8.81 -15.81 -12.87
N TYR A 32 9.09 -15.22 -14.04
CA TYR A 32 9.66 -13.86 -14.17
C TYR A 32 8.86 -13.00 -15.16
N GLY A 33 8.86 -11.69 -14.94
CA GLY A 33 8.09 -10.75 -15.76
C GLY A 33 6.58 -10.91 -15.59
N ASP A 34 5.82 -10.50 -16.62
CA ASP A 34 4.35 -10.60 -16.68
C ASP A 34 3.84 -11.73 -17.60
N GLY A 35 4.75 -12.39 -18.34
CA GLY A 35 4.43 -13.48 -19.25
C GLY A 35 3.48 -13.11 -20.39
N GLY A 36 3.27 -11.82 -20.66
CA GLY A 36 2.29 -11.32 -21.63
C GLY A 36 0.84 -11.31 -21.13
N TYR A 37 0.58 -11.71 -19.88
CA TYR A 37 -0.78 -11.74 -19.33
C TYR A 37 -1.16 -10.38 -18.74
N HIS A 38 -2.25 -9.80 -19.24
CA HIS A 38 -2.73 -8.49 -18.82
C HIS A 38 -2.99 -8.41 -17.31
N ASP A 39 -3.65 -9.43 -16.74
CA ASP A 39 -3.98 -9.45 -15.30
C ASP A 39 -2.73 -9.46 -14.42
N LEU A 40 -1.72 -10.26 -14.78
CA LEU A 40 -0.47 -10.33 -14.03
C LEU A 40 0.29 -9.00 -14.14
N LYS A 41 0.32 -8.40 -15.33
CA LYS A 41 0.92 -7.06 -15.53
C LYS A 41 0.22 -6.01 -14.68
N MET A 42 -1.11 -6.01 -14.64
CA MET A 42 -1.90 -5.08 -13.84
C MET A 42 -1.64 -5.28 -12.34
N ALA A 43 -1.67 -6.53 -11.86
CA ALA A 43 -1.38 -6.84 -10.45
C ALA A 43 0.03 -6.37 -10.04
N ILE A 44 1.04 -6.58 -10.89
CA ILE A 44 2.41 -6.09 -10.65
C ILE A 44 2.43 -4.56 -10.56
N ARG A 45 1.71 -3.84 -11.43
CA ARG A 45 1.66 -2.37 -11.40
C ARG A 45 0.92 -1.82 -10.20
N ILE A 46 -0.18 -2.44 -9.79
CA ILE A 46 -0.91 -2.07 -8.57
C ILE A 46 -0.02 -2.26 -7.34
N HIS A 47 0.65 -3.42 -7.24
CA HIS A 47 1.57 -3.70 -6.15
C HIS A 47 2.78 -2.74 -6.13
N GLY A 48 3.36 -2.45 -7.30
CA GLY A 48 4.44 -1.47 -7.43
C GLY A 48 4.04 -0.08 -6.97
N ASN A 49 2.91 0.45 -7.45
CA ASN A 49 2.39 1.75 -7.02
C ASN A 49 2.14 1.77 -5.50
N ALA A 50 1.59 0.70 -4.95
CA ALA A 50 1.36 0.57 -3.51
C ALA A 50 2.66 0.65 -2.69
N ILE A 51 3.73 -0.05 -3.11
CA ILE A 51 5.04 -0.01 -2.44
C ILE A 51 5.72 1.35 -2.56
N GLU A 52 5.56 2.04 -3.69
CA GLU A 52 6.17 3.36 -3.90
C GLU A 52 5.51 4.45 -3.04
N THR A 53 4.19 4.33 -2.80
CA THR A 53 3.41 5.43 -2.23
C THR A 53 2.98 5.22 -0.78
N ILE A 54 2.55 4.01 -0.41
CA ILE A 54 2.01 3.72 0.93
C ILE A 54 3.08 3.88 2.04
N PRO A 55 4.28 3.27 1.93
CA PRO A 55 5.30 3.43 2.96
C PRO A 55 5.73 4.88 3.15
N LEU A 56 5.90 5.63 2.06
CA LEU A 56 6.30 7.05 2.12
C LEU A 56 5.21 7.90 2.79
N ALA A 57 3.94 7.73 2.40
CA ALA A 57 2.83 8.46 3.00
C ALA A 57 2.66 8.16 4.49
N LEU A 58 2.77 6.89 4.88
CA LEU A 58 2.68 6.47 6.28
C LEU A 58 3.86 6.99 7.10
N PHE A 59 5.07 6.99 6.54
CA PHE A 59 6.24 7.58 7.20
C PHE A 59 6.02 9.06 7.48
N LEU A 60 5.51 9.82 6.51
CA LEU A 60 5.17 11.23 6.70
C LEU A 60 4.05 11.43 7.73
N LEU A 61 3.06 10.54 7.78
CA LEU A 61 1.98 10.57 8.77
C LEU A 61 2.51 10.35 10.20
N VAL A 62 3.44 9.40 10.39
CA VAL A 62 4.11 9.17 11.68
C VAL A 62 4.93 10.40 12.07
N MET A 63 5.69 10.98 11.14
CA MET A 63 6.47 12.20 11.39
C MET A 63 5.56 13.37 11.78
N MET A 64 4.40 13.50 11.15
CA MET A 64 3.41 14.52 11.49
C MET A 64 2.90 14.37 12.94
N GLU A 65 2.56 13.14 13.36
CA GLU A 65 2.16 12.88 14.76
C GLU A 65 3.31 13.15 15.74
N MET A 66 4.54 12.73 15.40
CA MET A 66 5.72 12.95 16.25
C MET A 66 6.09 14.43 16.42
N ASN A 67 5.77 15.28 15.45
CA ASN A 67 5.96 16.73 15.54
C ASN A 67 4.86 17.45 16.35
N GLY A 68 3.94 16.71 16.97
CA GLY A 68 2.90 17.28 17.83
C GLY A 68 1.69 17.82 17.09
N ALA A 69 1.42 17.35 15.87
CA ALA A 69 0.20 17.71 15.15
C ALA A 69 -1.06 17.26 15.91
N ASP A 70 -2.14 18.03 15.76
CA ASP A 70 -3.42 17.69 16.36
C ASP A 70 -3.94 16.34 15.86
N ILE A 71 -4.49 15.54 16.78
CA ILE A 71 -4.99 14.18 16.52
C ILE A 71 -6.01 14.17 15.37
N TRP A 72 -6.88 15.19 15.29
CA TRP A 72 -7.87 15.32 14.21
C TRP A 72 -7.23 15.49 12.83
N MET A 73 -6.11 16.21 12.73
CA MET A 73 -5.40 16.37 11.46
C MET A 73 -4.81 15.03 11.00
N VAL A 74 -4.25 14.25 11.93
CA VAL A 74 -3.71 12.90 11.64
C VAL A 74 -4.82 11.96 11.13
N HIS A 75 -6.02 12.03 11.70
CA HIS A 75 -7.15 11.26 11.19
C HIS A 75 -7.61 11.73 9.81
N LEU A 76 -7.71 13.04 9.59
CA LEU A 76 -8.13 13.61 8.32
C LEU A 76 -7.17 13.21 7.19
N THR A 77 -5.86 13.37 7.40
CA THR A 77 -4.84 13.02 6.41
C THR A 77 -4.77 11.51 6.19
N GLY A 78 -4.88 10.71 7.25
CA GLY A 78 -4.93 9.24 7.15
C GLY A 78 -6.13 8.76 6.34
N LEU A 79 -7.33 9.25 6.63
CA LEU A 79 -8.56 8.90 5.90
C LEU A 79 -8.50 9.34 4.43
N LEU A 80 -8.10 10.58 4.16
CA LEU A 80 -7.94 11.09 2.80
C LEU A 80 -6.95 10.24 2.00
N PHE A 81 -5.85 9.83 2.62
CA PHE A 81 -4.87 8.96 1.97
C PHE A 81 -5.48 7.62 1.54
N PHE A 82 -6.22 6.94 2.43
CA PHE A 82 -6.83 5.66 2.09
C PHE A 82 -8.03 5.77 1.14
N ILE A 83 -8.81 6.85 1.16
CA ILE A 83 -9.91 7.07 0.21
C ILE A 83 -9.38 7.32 -1.21
N SER A 84 -8.19 7.92 -1.34
CA SER A 84 -7.58 8.20 -2.64
C SER A 84 -7.08 6.96 -3.40
N ARG A 85 -7.12 5.77 -2.78
CA ARG A 85 -6.50 4.53 -3.26
C ARG A 85 -7.54 3.44 -3.50
#